data_AF-A0A1C6FKN4-F1
#
_entry.id   AF-A0A1C6FKN4-F1
#
_cell.length_a   1.000
_cell.length_b   1.000
_cell.length_c   1.000
_cell.angle_alpha   90.00
_cell.angle_beta   90.00
_cell.angle_gamma   90.00
#
_symmetry.space_group_name_H-M   'P 1'
#
loop_
_entity.id
_entity.type
_entity.pdbx_description
1 polymer ?
#
loop_
_entity_poly.entity_id
_entity_poly.type
_entity_poly.pdbx_seq_one_letter_code
_entity_poly.pdbx_strand_id
1 'polypeptide(L)'
;MRFWSPQQKYLLKVLNVTGCMRKSQVLPLLCRQFDISPNAIAPICRQLRDAGYLREFNGIISAVGPHYEPFIPQALDLIFAILPRETILVHRESCTVLYALGEQSGLLVRVFYISQKQDLFALPGKEESAARKSVLTVLLLADATQTAYIPPHCSCLVAYPDHTGKLTLQQHGGGKQHET
;
A
#
# COMPACT_ATOMS: atom_id res chain seq x y z
N MET A 1 20.64 11.49 23.48
CA MET A 1 19.71 11.53 22.32
C MET A 1 20.32 10.75 21.17
N ARG A 2 19.60 9.81 20.55
CA ARG A 2 20.05 9.15 19.32
C ARG A 2 19.68 10.04 18.14
N PHE A 3 20.67 10.51 17.38
CA PHE A 3 20.43 11.25 16.15
C PHE A 3 20.13 10.28 15.02
N TRP A 4 18.90 10.33 14.51
CA TRP A 4 18.48 9.56 13.35
C TRP A 4 18.71 10.35 12.06
N SER A 5 19.22 9.67 11.03
CA SER A 5 19.33 10.24 9.69
C SER A 5 17.95 10.56 9.11
N PRO A 6 17.85 11.45 8.10
CA PRO A 6 16.57 11.73 7.42
C PRO A 6 15.89 10.47 6.88
N GLN A 7 16.66 9.52 6.34
CA GLN A 7 16.15 8.25 5.79
C GLN A 7 15.58 7.36 6.91
N GLN A 8 16.25 7.29 8.05
CA GLN A 8 15.76 6.56 9.22
C GLN A 8 14.46 7.17 9.76
N LYS A 9 14.41 8.50 9.89
CA LYS A 9 13.21 9.21 10.33
C LYS A 9 12.03 8.98 9.38
N TYR A 10 12.28 9.03 8.07
CA TYR A 10 11.23 8.78 7.08
C TYR A 10 10.74 7.34 7.10
N LEU A 11 11.65 6.35 7.17
CA LEU A 11 11.27 4.94 7.30
C LEU A 11 10.42 4.69 8.55
N LEU A 12 10.82 5.24 9.70
CA LEU A 12 10.04 5.15 10.93
C LEU A 12 8.68 5.84 10.81
N LYS A 13 8.61 7.00 10.16
CA LYS A 13 7.34 7.71 9.92
C LYS A 13 6.38 6.83 9.11
N VAL A 14 6.86 6.18 8.05
CA VAL A 14 6.05 5.28 7.23
C VAL A 14 5.64 4.04 8.02
N LEU A 15 6.56 3.40 8.73
CA LEU A 15 6.28 2.23 9.57
C LEU A 15 5.30 2.51 10.72
N ASN A 16 5.32 3.72 11.29
CA ASN A 16 4.35 4.11 12.31
C ASN A 16 2.93 4.23 11.74
N VAL A 17 2.80 4.51 10.44
CA VAL A 17 1.50 4.58 9.75
C VAL A 17 1.08 3.19 9.28
N THR A 18 1.97 2.43 8.65
CA THR A 18 1.64 1.14 8.04
C THR A 18 1.71 -0.03 9.03
N GLY A 19 2.43 0.13 10.13
CA GLY A 19 2.74 -0.93 11.10
C GLY A 19 3.86 -1.86 10.63
N CYS A 20 3.87 -2.26 9.36
CA CYS A 20 4.88 -3.14 8.77
C CYS A 20 5.14 -2.85 7.28
N MET A 21 6.19 -3.48 6.74
CA MET A 21 6.46 -3.60 5.31
C MET A 21 7.45 -4.74 5.03
N ARG A 22 7.55 -5.24 3.80
CA ARG A 22 8.65 -6.13 3.40
C ARG A 22 9.96 -5.37 3.41
N LYS A 23 11.05 -6.03 3.81
CA LYS A 23 12.40 -5.47 3.74
C LYS A 23 12.81 -5.08 2.31
N SER A 24 12.35 -5.83 1.31
CA SER A 24 12.53 -5.52 -0.11
C SER A 24 11.85 -4.23 -0.53
N GLN A 25 10.82 -3.77 0.19
CA GLN A 25 10.08 -2.54 -0.08
C GLN A 25 10.80 -1.28 0.47
N VAL A 26 11.78 -1.44 1.36
CA VAL A 26 12.51 -0.32 1.97
C VAL A 26 13.32 0.44 0.92
N LEU A 27 14.00 -0.26 0.01
CA LEU A 27 14.78 0.37 -1.04
C LEU A 27 13.90 1.23 -1.97
N PRO A 28 12.85 0.68 -2.61
CA PRO A 28 11.93 1.49 -3.41
C PRO A 28 11.37 2.68 -2.65
N LEU A 29 11.00 2.53 -1.37
CA LEU A 29 10.48 3.62 -0.55
C LEU A 29 11.50 4.76 -0.41
N LEU A 30 12.74 4.43 -0.01
CA LEU A 30 13.76 5.44 0.29
C LEU A 30 14.35 6.08 -0.98
N CYS A 31 14.48 5.33 -2.08
CA CYS A 31 14.97 5.87 -3.36
C CYS A 31 14.07 6.99 -3.90
N ARG A 32 12.76 6.92 -3.67
CA ARG A 32 11.81 7.96 -4.12
C ARG A 32 12.10 9.35 -3.55
N GLN A 33 12.73 9.43 -2.37
CA GLN A 33 12.94 10.69 -1.67
C GLN A 33 14.42 11.06 -1.50
N PHE A 34 15.32 10.08 -1.40
CA PHE A 34 16.71 10.34 -0.98
C PHE A 34 17.79 9.78 -1.93
N ASP A 35 17.40 9.18 -3.05
CA ASP A 35 18.31 8.56 -4.03
C ASP A 35 19.39 7.68 -3.37
N ILE A 36 18.95 6.74 -2.53
CA ILE A 36 19.84 5.96 -1.67
C ILE A 36 20.42 4.73 -2.39
N SER A 37 21.68 4.40 -2.08
CA SER A 37 22.29 3.13 -2.53
C SER A 37 21.62 1.91 -1.88
N PRO A 38 21.42 0.81 -2.63
CA PRO A 38 20.98 -0.48 -2.07
C PRO A 38 21.79 -0.97 -0.87
N ASN A 39 23.09 -0.67 -0.85
CA ASN A 39 24.00 -1.08 0.20
C ASN A 39 23.73 -0.40 1.55
N ALA A 40 23.04 0.75 1.56
CA ALA A 40 22.71 1.47 2.78
C ALA A 40 21.49 0.91 3.51
N ILE A 41 20.66 0.09 2.85
CA ILE A 41 19.41 -0.44 3.42
C ILE A 41 19.69 -1.37 4.60
N ALA A 42 20.64 -2.30 4.45
CA ALA A 42 20.97 -3.25 5.51
C ALA A 42 21.50 -2.56 6.79
N PRO A 43 22.45 -1.60 6.71
CA PRO A 43 22.84 -0.76 7.84
C PRO A 43 21.67 0.00 8.48
N ILE A 44 20.80 0.64 7.68
CA ILE A 44 19.64 1.39 8.20
C ILE A 44 18.72 0.48 9.00
N CYS A 45 18.29 -0.64 8.42
CA CYS A 45 17.41 -1.58 9.10
C CYS A 45 18.07 -2.16 10.35
N ARG A 46 19.37 -2.48 10.30
CA ARG A 46 20.13 -2.98 11.45
C ARG A 46 20.16 -1.99 12.59
N GLN A 47 20.53 -0.73 12.33
CA GLN A 47 20.62 0.31 13.37
C GLN A 47 19.26 0.56 14.05
N LEU A 48 18.16 0.56 13.27
CA LEU A 48 16.82 0.72 13.82
C LEU A 48 16.38 -0.50 14.65
N ARG A 49 16.75 -1.71 14.22
CA ARG A 49 16.47 -2.95 14.95
C ARG A 49 17.24 -3.03 16.26
N ASP A 50 18.55 -2.74 16.23
CA ASP A 50 19.42 -2.77 17.41
C ASP A 50 19.02 -1.67 18.42
N ALA A 51 18.30 -0.65 17.96
CA ALA A 51 17.68 0.36 18.78
C ALA A 51 16.27 0.02 19.28
N GLY A 52 15.72 -1.12 18.88
CA GLY A 52 14.40 -1.61 19.32
C GLY A 52 13.20 -1.02 18.58
N TYR A 53 13.40 -0.24 17.51
CA TYR A 53 12.31 0.41 16.79
C TYR A 53 11.64 -0.48 15.74
N LEU A 54 12.31 -1.54 15.30
CA LEU A 54 11.73 -2.52 14.39
C LEU A 54 12.15 -3.93 14.75
N ARG A 55 11.31 -4.89 14.39
CA ARG A 55 11.59 -6.32 14.45
C ARG A 55 11.46 -6.91 13.05
N GLU A 56 12.20 -7.99 12.78
CA GLU A 56 12.21 -8.65 11.48
C GLU A 56 11.61 -10.06 11.61
N PHE A 57 10.63 -10.40 10.76
CA PHE A 57 9.94 -11.69 10.73
C PHE A 57 9.77 -12.12 9.27
N ASN A 58 10.43 -13.20 8.84
CA ASN A 58 10.29 -13.75 7.48
C ASN A 58 10.44 -12.68 6.36
N GLY A 59 11.41 -11.76 6.51
CA GLY A 59 11.63 -10.67 5.57
C GLY A 59 10.64 -9.49 5.68
N ILE A 60 9.74 -9.49 6.66
CA ILE A 60 8.89 -8.35 7.04
C ILE A 60 9.57 -7.58 8.17
N ILE A 61 9.69 -6.26 8.03
CA ILE A 61 10.03 -5.38 9.14
C ILE A 61 8.74 -4.80 9.74
N SER A 62 8.64 -4.82 11.07
CA SER A 62 7.43 -4.40 11.79
C SER A 62 7.79 -3.52 12.97
N ALA A 63 7.08 -2.39 13.09
CA ALA A 63 7.10 -1.51 14.26
C ALA A 63 6.12 -1.98 15.35
N VAL A 64 5.11 -2.78 14.99
CA VAL A 64 4.06 -3.30 15.91
C VAL A 64 4.33 -4.71 16.42
N GLY A 65 5.48 -5.28 16.07
CA GLY A 65 5.86 -6.65 16.45
C GLY A 65 5.20 -7.73 15.59
N PRO A 66 4.96 -8.94 16.13
CA PRO A 66 4.55 -10.11 15.35
C PRO A 66 3.09 -10.06 14.86
N HIS A 67 2.24 -9.20 15.46
CA HIS A 67 0.84 -9.04 15.10
C HIS A 67 0.62 -8.04 13.96
N TYR A 68 1.51 -8.03 12.97
CA TYR A 68 1.37 -7.14 11.83
C TYR A 68 0.25 -7.61 10.90
N GLU A 69 -0.36 -6.67 10.19
CA GLU A 69 -1.43 -6.99 9.24
C GLU A 69 -0.84 -7.51 7.92
N PRO A 70 -1.25 -8.71 7.48
CA PRO A 70 -0.62 -9.39 6.36
C PRO A 70 -1.00 -8.80 5.00
N PHE A 71 -1.97 -7.88 4.90
CA PHE A 71 -2.33 -7.22 3.65
C PHE A 71 -1.50 -5.95 3.37
N ILE A 72 -0.91 -5.35 4.42
CA ILE A 72 -0.18 -4.08 4.30
C ILE A 72 0.96 -4.17 3.28
N PRO A 73 1.81 -5.23 3.28
CA PRO A 73 2.83 -5.36 2.25
C PRO A 73 2.25 -5.40 0.83
N GLN A 74 1.15 -6.11 0.60
CA GLN A 74 0.49 -6.22 -0.70
C GLN A 74 -0.07 -4.85 -1.13
N ALA A 75 -0.67 -4.10 -0.20
CA ALA A 75 -1.14 -2.75 -0.47
C ALA A 75 0.02 -1.82 -0.85
N LEU A 76 1.17 -1.93 -0.18
CA LEU A 76 2.38 -1.19 -0.53
C LEU A 76 2.93 -1.57 -1.92
N ASP A 77 2.91 -2.86 -2.28
CA ASP A 77 3.32 -3.30 -3.62
C ASP A 77 2.44 -2.65 -4.71
N LEU A 78 1.12 -2.59 -4.49
CA LEU A 78 0.19 -1.91 -5.39
C LEU A 78 0.48 -0.40 -5.49
N ILE A 79 0.65 0.27 -4.35
CA ILE A 79 0.96 1.70 -4.32
C ILE A 79 2.27 1.97 -5.07
N PHE A 80 3.29 1.14 -4.87
CA PHE A 80 4.59 1.33 -5.52
C PHE A 80 4.53 1.05 -7.02
N ALA A 81 3.67 0.13 -7.46
CA ALA A 81 3.45 -0.13 -8.87
C ALA A 81 2.70 1.03 -9.57
N ILE A 82 1.72 1.62 -8.90
CA ILE A 82 0.92 2.74 -9.41
C ILE A 82 1.72 4.05 -9.37
N LEU A 83 2.52 4.26 -8.32
CA LEU A 83 3.36 5.44 -8.10
C LEU A 83 4.86 5.04 -8.12
N PRO A 84 5.44 4.73 -9.29
CA PRO A 84 6.76 4.12 -9.38
C PRO A 84 7.93 5.07 -9.07
N ARG A 85 7.80 6.38 -9.31
CA ARG A 85 8.93 7.32 -9.32
C ARG A 85 8.71 8.63 -8.55
N GLU A 86 7.67 8.71 -7.74
CA GLU A 86 7.38 9.93 -6.98
C GLU A 86 7.43 9.72 -5.47
N THR A 87 7.67 10.81 -4.74
CA THR A 87 7.52 10.83 -3.28
C THR A 87 6.08 10.53 -2.92
N ILE A 88 5.90 9.62 -1.98
CA ILE A 88 4.60 9.19 -1.51
C ILE A 88 4.37 9.63 -0.06
N LEU A 89 3.17 10.15 0.19
CA LEU A 89 2.66 10.40 1.53
C LEU A 89 1.64 9.32 1.86
N VAL A 90 2.04 8.41 2.75
CA VAL A 90 1.18 7.31 3.19
C VAL A 90 0.36 7.76 4.39
N HIS A 91 -0.94 7.47 4.33
CA HIS A 91 -1.86 7.66 5.44
C HIS A 91 -2.71 6.41 5.61
N ARG A 92 -3.07 6.10 6.86
CA ARG A 92 -3.91 4.96 7.18
C ARG A 92 -5.09 5.45 7.99
N GLU A 93 -6.28 5.25 7.45
CA GLU A 93 -7.53 5.69 8.09
C GLU A 93 -8.09 4.60 9.01
N SER A 94 -7.94 3.34 8.63
CA SER A 94 -8.49 2.21 9.38
C SER A 94 -7.62 0.95 9.25
N CYS A 95 -8.07 -0.13 9.88
CA CYS A 95 -7.41 -1.43 9.78
C CYS A 95 -7.58 -2.12 8.42
N THR A 96 -8.35 -1.54 7.50
CA THR A 96 -8.63 -2.12 6.19
C THR A 96 -8.32 -1.16 5.04
N VAL A 97 -7.94 0.09 5.30
CA VAL A 97 -7.76 1.11 4.26
C VAL A 97 -6.41 1.80 4.37
N LEU A 98 -5.66 1.76 3.26
CA LEU A 98 -4.38 2.44 3.10
C LEU A 98 -4.45 3.47 1.96
N TYR A 99 -4.05 4.69 2.25
CA TYR A 99 -3.97 5.80 1.31
C TYR A 99 -2.53 6.13 0.99
N ALA A 100 -2.27 6.45 -0.27
CA ALA A 100 -1.03 7.08 -0.69
C ALA A 100 -1.31 8.23 -1.64
N LEU A 101 -0.74 9.39 -1.33
CA LEU A 101 -0.74 10.54 -2.22
C LEU A 101 0.61 10.64 -2.92
N GLY A 102 0.59 10.64 -4.25
CA GLY A 102 1.73 11.03 -5.08
C GLY A 102 1.91 12.53 -5.04
N GLU A 103 3.05 13.02 -4.55
CA GLU A 103 3.27 14.46 -4.41
C GLU A 103 3.39 15.17 -5.77
N GLN A 104 3.89 14.48 -6.80
CA GLN A 104 4.13 15.07 -8.12
C GLN A 104 2.88 15.00 -8.99
N SER A 105 2.21 13.85 -9.01
CA SER A 105 1.01 13.60 -9.81
C SER A 105 -0.26 14.16 -9.17
N GLY A 106 -0.26 14.38 -7.86
CA GLY A 106 -1.47 14.69 -7.10
C GLY A 106 -2.48 13.53 -7.05
N LEU A 107 -2.09 12.34 -7.51
CA LEU A 107 -2.92 11.15 -7.55
C LEU A 107 -3.07 10.56 -6.14
N LEU A 108 -4.31 10.44 -5.70
CA LEU A 108 -4.64 9.76 -4.45
C LEU A 108 -5.00 8.30 -4.74
N VAL A 109 -4.14 7.39 -4.34
CA VAL A 109 -4.37 5.94 -4.41
C VAL A 109 -5.01 5.48 -3.10
N ARG A 110 -6.16 4.82 -3.19
CA ARG A 110 -6.90 4.25 -2.06
C ARG A 110 -6.91 2.74 -2.20
N VAL A 111 -6.30 2.01 -1.28
CA VAL A 111 -6.31 0.54 -1.26
C VAL A 111 -7.23 0.08 -0.14
N PHE A 112 -8.34 -0.56 -0.51
CA PHE A 112 -9.30 -1.16 0.42
C PHE A 112 -9.07 -2.67 0.48
N TYR A 113 -8.73 -3.17 1.66
CA TYR A 113 -8.64 -4.61 1.90
C TYR A 113 -10.01 -5.17 2.29
N ILE A 114 -10.44 -6.19 1.56
CA ILE A 114 -11.73 -6.86 1.74
C ILE A 114 -11.47 -8.28 2.20
N SER A 115 -11.64 -8.49 3.51
CA SER A 115 -11.38 -9.78 4.15
C SER A 115 -12.54 -10.77 3.94
N GLN A 116 -13.78 -10.25 3.93
CA GLN A 116 -14.99 -11.04 3.83
C GLN A 116 -15.94 -10.49 2.77
N LYS A 117 -16.87 -11.33 2.29
CA LYS A 117 -17.87 -10.92 1.28
C LYS A 117 -18.79 -9.80 1.76
N GLN A 118 -19.02 -9.69 3.08
CA GLN A 118 -19.88 -8.64 3.64
C GLN A 118 -19.24 -7.24 3.61
N ASP A 119 -17.91 -7.17 3.59
CA ASP A 119 -17.15 -5.90 3.54
C ASP A 119 -17.37 -5.16 2.19
N LEU A 120 -17.77 -5.88 1.13
CA LEU A 120 -18.09 -5.31 -0.19
C LEU A 120 -19.30 -4.38 -0.16
N PHE A 121 -20.25 -4.58 0.78
CA PHE A 121 -21.43 -3.72 0.93
C PHE A 121 -21.13 -2.43 1.69
N ALA A 122 -19.98 -2.34 2.37
CA ALA A 122 -19.51 -1.16 3.09
C ALA A 122 -18.57 -0.28 2.25
N LEU A 123 -18.37 -0.62 0.96
CA LEU A 123 -17.61 0.21 0.06
C LEU A 123 -18.26 1.60 -0.04
N PRO A 124 -17.49 2.70 0.09
CA PRO A 124 -18.05 4.03 -0.03
C PRO A 124 -18.65 4.19 -1.43
N GLY A 125 -19.98 4.16 -1.50
CA GLY A 125 -20.72 4.45 -2.72
C GLY A 125 -20.53 5.92 -3.05
N LYS A 126 -19.88 6.21 -4.19
CA LYS A 126 -19.78 7.53 -4.85
C LYS A 126 -20.11 8.76 -3.97
N GLU A 127 -19.38 8.97 -2.89
CA GLU A 127 -19.41 10.23 -2.14
C GLU A 127 -17.99 10.65 -1.84
N GLU A 128 -17.46 11.51 -2.71
CA GLU A 128 -17.13 12.89 -2.36
C GLU A 128 -16.56 13.60 -3.60
N SER A 129 -17.47 14.24 -4.31
CA SER A 129 -17.16 15.37 -5.18
C SER A 129 -16.77 16.54 -4.27
N ALA A 130 -15.47 16.77 -4.03
CA ALA A 130 -14.92 18.09 -3.66
C ALA A 130 -13.38 18.08 -3.50
N ALA A 131 -12.63 17.77 -4.55
CA ALA A 131 -11.30 18.37 -4.79
C ALA A 131 -10.75 17.89 -6.13
N ARG A 132 -10.02 18.76 -6.81
CA ARG A 132 -9.28 18.58 -8.08
C ARG A 132 -8.27 17.40 -8.14
N LYS A 133 -8.30 16.45 -7.21
CA LYS A 133 -7.34 15.34 -7.13
C LYS A 133 -7.89 14.15 -7.91
N SER A 134 -7.11 13.66 -8.86
CA SER A 134 -7.37 12.35 -9.48
C SER A 134 -7.33 11.30 -8.37
N VAL A 135 -8.39 10.51 -8.22
CA VAL A 135 -8.47 9.43 -7.22
C VAL A 135 -8.51 8.09 -7.93
N LEU A 136 -7.64 7.17 -7.54
CA LEU A 136 -7.64 5.79 -8.01
C LEU A 136 -7.96 4.85 -6.84
N THR A 137 -9.09 4.16 -6.94
CA THR A 137 -9.52 3.17 -5.94
C THR A 137 -9.12 1.78 -6.38
N VAL A 138 -8.43 1.07 -5.48
CA VAL A 138 -8.00 -0.33 -5.65
C VAL A 138 -8.63 -1.18 -4.56
N LEU A 139 -9.33 -2.25 -4.94
CA LEU A 139 -9.88 -3.25 -4.04
C LEU A 139 -8.89 -4.41 -3.95
N LEU A 140 -8.27 -4.61 -2.80
CA LEU A 140 -7.43 -5.75 -2.50
C LEU A 140 -8.29 -6.85 -1.86
N LEU A 141 -8.54 -7.90 -2.62
CA LEU A 141 -9.31 -9.06 -2.18
C LEU A 141 -8.39 -10.11 -1.56
N ALA A 142 -8.95 -10.93 -0.67
CA ALA A 142 -8.29 -12.11 -0.15
C ALA A 142 -8.20 -13.24 -1.20
N ASP A 143 -9.21 -13.37 -2.07
CA ASP A 143 -9.31 -14.44 -3.06
C ASP A 143 -10.00 -14.00 -4.36
N ALA A 144 -9.69 -14.68 -5.47
CA ALA A 144 -10.27 -14.42 -6.79
C ALA A 144 -11.80 -14.57 -6.83
N THR A 145 -12.38 -15.47 -6.03
CA THR A 145 -13.85 -15.67 -5.98
C THR A 145 -14.61 -14.45 -5.48
N GLN A 146 -13.96 -13.53 -4.77
CA GLN A 146 -14.59 -12.29 -4.30
C GLN A 146 -14.91 -11.32 -5.45
N THR A 147 -14.26 -11.47 -6.61
CA THR A 147 -14.53 -10.63 -7.79
C THR A 147 -15.97 -10.73 -8.29
N ALA A 148 -16.61 -11.91 -8.16
CA ALA A 148 -17.99 -12.15 -8.58
C ALA A 148 -19.03 -11.36 -7.77
N TYR A 149 -18.64 -10.84 -6.61
CA TYR A 149 -19.51 -10.09 -5.70
C TYR A 149 -19.31 -8.58 -5.80
N ILE A 150 -18.40 -8.11 -6.66
CA ILE A 150 -18.18 -6.68 -6.86
C ILE A 150 -19.30 -6.13 -7.73
N PRO A 151 -20.04 -5.10 -7.27
CA PRO A 151 -21.12 -4.55 -8.06
C PRO A 151 -20.64 -4.02 -9.43
N PRO A 152 -21.37 -4.26 -10.52
CA PRO A 152 -20.94 -3.90 -11.88
C PRO A 152 -20.85 -2.39 -12.12
N HIS A 153 -21.48 -1.58 -11.26
CA HIS A 153 -21.44 -0.12 -11.31
C HIS A 153 -20.21 0.50 -10.64
N CYS A 154 -19.34 -0.31 -10.02
CA CYS A 154 -18.11 0.15 -9.39
C CYS A 154 -16.96 0.13 -10.42
N SER A 155 -16.51 1.30 -10.89
CA SER A 155 -15.28 1.41 -11.67
C SER A 155 -14.08 1.46 -10.74
N CYS A 156 -13.36 0.35 -10.63
CA CYS A 156 -12.19 0.23 -9.76
C CYS A 156 -11.15 -0.74 -10.31
N LEU A 157 -9.93 -0.63 -9.80
CA LEU A 157 -8.93 -1.69 -9.97
C LEU A 157 -9.14 -2.73 -8.89
N VAL A 158 -9.07 -4.00 -9.26
CA VAL A 158 -9.21 -5.12 -8.34
C VAL A 158 -7.90 -5.88 -8.35
N ALA A 159 -7.39 -6.17 -7.16
CA ALA A 159 -6.17 -6.92 -6.94
C ALA A 159 -6.46 -8.12 -6.05
N TYR A 160 -5.94 -9.29 -6.41
CA TYR A 160 -6.03 -10.50 -5.58
C TYR A 160 -4.79 -11.36 -5.77
N PRO A 161 -4.33 -12.10 -4.74
CA PRO A 161 -3.23 -13.03 -4.89
C PRO A 161 -3.66 -14.22 -5.77
N ASP A 162 -2.77 -14.65 -6.66
CA ASP A 162 -2.89 -15.91 -7.38
C ASP A 162 -2.43 -17.09 -6.52
N HIS A 163 -2.48 -18.31 -7.07
CA HIS A 163 -2.04 -19.55 -6.41
C HIS A 163 -0.55 -19.55 -6.02
N THR A 164 0.25 -18.63 -6.55
CA THR A 164 1.67 -18.43 -6.20
C THR A 164 1.87 -17.32 -5.16
N GLY A 165 0.81 -16.62 -4.76
CA GLY A 165 0.83 -15.46 -3.89
C GLY A 165 1.22 -14.16 -4.59
N LYS A 166 1.31 -14.15 -5.93
CA LYS A 166 1.57 -12.96 -6.73
C LYS A 166 0.26 -12.21 -6.97
N LEU A 167 0.27 -10.88 -6.84
CA LEU A 167 -0.92 -10.08 -7.07
C LEU A 167 -1.27 -10.03 -8.56
N THR A 168 -2.48 -10.46 -8.88
CA THR A 168 -3.12 -10.27 -10.17
C THR A 168 -3.95 -9.00 -10.12
N LEU A 169 -3.86 -8.18 -11.17
CA LEU A 169 -4.59 -6.92 -11.33
C LEU A 169 -5.63 -7.08 -12.43
N GLN A 170 -6.86 -6.70 -12.14
CA GLN A 170 -7.98 -6.71 -13.09
C GLN A 170 -8.75 -5.41 -12.98
N GLN A 171 -9.10 -4.81 -14.11
CA GLN A 171 -10.01 -3.67 -14.12
C GLN A 171 -11.45 -4.17 -14.01
N HIS A 172 -12.19 -3.69 -13.02
CA HIS A 172 -13.61 -3.99 -12.85
C HIS A 172 -14.43 -2.74 -13.14
N GLY A 173 -15.30 -2.80 -14.15
CA GLY A 173 -16.10 -1.67 -14.61
C GLY A 173 -15.28 -0.57 -15.29
N GLY A 174 -15.64 -0.22 -16.53
CA GLY A 174 -14.92 0.80 -17.31
C GLY A 174 -14.65 0.44 -18.77
N GLY A 175 -15.15 -0.70 -19.25
CA GLY A 175 -15.38 -0.89 -20.67
C GLY A 175 -16.70 -0.23 -21.05
N LYS A 176 -16.66 0.92 -21.71
CA LYS A 176 -17.74 1.23 -22.65
C LYS A 176 -17.79 0.04 -23.61
N GLN A 177 -18.93 -0.64 -23.72
CA GLN A 177 -19.27 -1.26 -24.98
C GLN A 177 -19.23 -0.14 -26.02
N HIS A 178 -18.14 -0.07 -26.80
CA HIS A 178 -18.19 0.51 -28.13
C HIS A 178 -18.73 -0.59 -29.05
N GLU A 179 -20.03 -0.84 -28.95
CA GLU A 179 -20.88 -1.27 -30.06
C GLU A 179 -21.59 0.04 -30.45
N THR A 180 -21.55 0.58 -31.66
CA THR A 180 -21.42 0.08 -33.03
C THR A 180 -20.79 1.14 -33.92
#